data_AF-A0A820KQ22-F1
#
_entry.id   AF-A0A820KQ22-F1
#
_cell.length_a   1.000
_cell.length_b   1.000
_cell.length_c   1.000
_cell.angle_alpha   90.00
_cell.angle_beta   90.00
_cell.angle_gamma   90.00
#
_symmetry.space_group_name_H-M   'P 1'
#
loop_
_entity.id
_entity.type
_entity.pdbx_description
1 polymer ?
#
loop_
_entity_poly.entity_id
_entity_poly.type
_entity_poly.pdbx_seq_one_letter_code
_entity_poly.pdbx_strand_id
1 'polypeptide(L)'
;MTTRLSIVEADNSWHASTDDIRAEIINRSYTDPKRNVCQRMIDSFKRAPSSKNTSIEMEETTSAGDQNGLHRTLKNRHLQMIAIGGSIGTGLFIGSGLALANGGPAALVICFVTIGCMLFNVCMALAELSVVFPVSGSFAAHSSRFLDPAWGFAMGWNYGLGGLTTMPL
;
A
#
# COMPACT_ATOMS: atom_id res chain seq x y z
N MET A 1 46.13 16.10 -28.23
CA MET A 1 45.23 15.30 -29.10
C MET A 1 44.60 14.10 -28.40
N THR A 2 45.02 13.74 -27.18
CA THR A 2 44.63 12.49 -26.49
C THR A 2 43.33 12.56 -25.68
N THR A 3 42.81 13.75 -25.34
CA THR A 3 41.63 13.89 -24.45
C THR A 3 40.28 13.73 -25.16
N ARG A 4 40.23 13.84 -26.49
CA ARG A 4 38.97 13.65 -27.25
C ARG A 4 38.65 12.19 -27.57
N LEU A 5 39.64 11.30 -27.55
CA LEU A 5 39.43 9.87 -27.79
C LEU A 5 38.84 9.15 -26.57
N SER A 6 39.24 9.53 -25.35
CA SER A 6 38.70 8.93 -24.12
C SER A 6 37.23 9.28 -23.86
N ILE A 7 36.76 10.45 -24.31
CA ILE A 7 35.35 10.86 -24.16
C ILE A 7 34.46 10.09 -25.13
N VAL A 8 34.91 9.84 -26.37
CA VAL A 8 34.15 9.07 -27.36
C VAL A 8 34.06 7.59 -26.97
N GLU A 9 35.12 7.01 -26.41
CA GLU A 9 35.11 5.63 -25.91
C GLU A 9 34.16 5.46 -24.73
N ALA A 10 34.10 6.45 -23.82
CA ALA A 10 33.16 6.47 -22.71
C ALA A 10 31.72 6.51 -23.24
N ASP A 11 31.39 7.43 -24.16
CA ASP A 11 30.03 7.58 -24.71
C ASP A 11 29.53 6.29 -25.39
N ASN A 12 30.42 5.58 -26.11
CA ASN A 12 30.08 4.32 -26.76
C ASN A 12 29.80 3.18 -25.76
N SER A 13 30.47 3.20 -24.59
CA SER A 13 30.27 2.20 -23.53
C SER A 13 28.97 2.41 -22.73
N TRP A 14 28.52 3.67 -22.56
CA TRP A 14 27.24 3.97 -21.94
C TRP A 14 26.07 3.51 -22.82
N HIS A 15 26.15 3.75 -24.13
CA HIS A 15 25.10 3.32 -25.07
C HIS A 15 24.97 1.79 -25.12
N ALA A 16 26.08 1.05 -25.19
CA ALA A 16 26.08 -0.41 -25.15
C ALA A 16 25.42 -0.96 -23.87
N SER A 17 25.75 -0.41 -22.69
CA SER A 17 25.14 -0.84 -21.42
C SER A 17 23.65 -0.52 -21.36
N THR A 18 23.21 0.62 -21.88
CA THR A 18 21.77 0.95 -21.91
C THR A 18 20.98 0.06 -22.85
N ASP A 19 21.57 -0.38 -23.97
CA ASP A 19 20.92 -1.27 -24.93
C ASP A 19 20.82 -2.70 -24.40
N ASP A 20 21.84 -3.18 -23.67
CA ASP A 20 21.79 -4.47 -22.97
C ASP A 20 20.73 -4.49 -21.86
N ILE A 21 20.64 -3.42 -21.06
CA ILE A 21 19.61 -3.28 -20.02
C ILE A 21 18.21 -3.21 -20.64
N ARG A 22 18.06 -2.48 -21.76
CA ARG A 22 16.79 -2.42 -22.51
C ARG A 22 16.42 -3.79 -23.09
N ALA A 23 17.37 -4.51 -23.66
CA ALA A 23 17.18 -5.85 -24.18
C ALA A 23 16.78 -6.83 -23.07
N GLU A 24 17.39 -6.74 -21.88
CA GLU A 24 17.04 -7.57 -20.72
C GLU A 24 15.63 -7.26 -20.19
N ILE A 25 15.24 -5.98 -20.10
CA ILE A 25 13.89 -5.57 -19.67
C ILE A 25 12.82 -6.05 -20.68
N ILE A 26 13.12 -5.97 -21.98
CA ILE A 26 12.23 -6.44 -23.04
C ILE A 26 12.12 -7.97 -23.00
N ASN A 27 13.23 -8.68 -22.87
CA ASN A 27 13.25 -10.15 -22.85
C ASN A 27 12.54 -10.70 -21.60
N ARG A 28 12.73 -10.05 -20.43
CA ARG A 28 12.05 -10.40 -19.18
C ARG A 28 10.54 -10.16 -19.23
N SER A 29 10.09 -9.17 -20.02
CA SER A 29 8.68 -8.92 -20.29
C SER A 29 8.06 -9.95 -21.26
N TYR A 30 8.87 -10.54 -22.14
CA TYR A 30 8.41 -11.53 -23.12
C TYR A 30 8.25 -12.95 -22.55
N THR A 31 9.02 -13.31 -21.51
CA THR A 31 8.99 -14.66 -20.93
C THR A 31 7.84 -14.93 -19.95
N ASP A 32 6.93 -13.98 -19.73
CA ASP A 32 5.82 -14.19 -18.79
C ASP A 32 4.63 -14.87 -19.52
N PRO A 33 4.40 -16.19 -19.36
CA PRO A 33 3.29 -16.86 -20.03
C PRO A 33 1.96 -16.22 -19.59
N LYS A 34 1.03 -15.99 -20.52
CA LYS A 34 -0.34 -15.51 -20.24
C LYS A 34 -1.09 -16.50 -19.35
N ARG A 35 -0.89 -16.43 -18.03
CA ARG A 35 -1.61 -17.23 -17.02
C ARG A 35 -2.94 -16.56 -16.69
N ASN A 36 -4.01 -17.35 -16.61
CA ASN A 36 -5.34 -16.90 -16.18
C ASN A 36 -5.27 -16.28 -14.78
N VAL A 37 -6.10 -15.26 -14.53
CA VAL A 37 -6.13 -14.51 -13.25
C VAL A 37 -6.31 -15.45 -12.06
N CYS A 38 -7.14 -16.48 -12.19
CA CYS A 38 -7.37 -17.50 -11.17
C CYS A 38 -6.15 -18.39 -10.92
N GLN A 39 -5.36 -18.73 -11.95
CA GLN A 39 -4.15 -19.53 -11.79
C GLN A 39 -3.05 -18.73 -11.10
N ARG A 40 -2.91 -17.44 -11.43
CA ARG A 40 -2.02 -16.50 -10.73
C ARG A 40 -2.44 -16.31 -9.27
N MET A 41 -3.75 -16.39 -8.99
CA MET A 41 -4.30 -16.32 -7.64
C MET A 41 -3.91 -17.57 -6.83
N ILE A 42 -4.06 -18.78 -7.40
CA ILE A 42 -3.71 -20.05 -6.75
C ILE A 42 -2.20 -20.17 -6.51
N ASP A 43 -1.37 -19.85 -7.50
CA ASP A 43 0.10 -19.93 -7.39
C ASP A 43 0.66 -18.92 -6.39
N SER A 44 -0.06 -17.83 -6.12
CA SER A 44 0.37 -16.80 -5.16
C SER A 44 0.33 -17.26 -3.70
N PHE A 45 -0.46 -18.30 -3.39
CA PHE A 45 -0.47 -18.94 -2.08
C PHE A 45 0.68 -19.94 -1.89
N LYS A 46 1.43 -20.27 -2.96
CA LYS A 46 2.66 -21.05 -2.81
C LYS A 46 3.72 -20.18 -2.11
N ARG A 47 4.32 -20.75 -1.07
CA ARG A 47 5.37 -20.10 -0.27
C ARG A 47 6.57 -19.80 -1.15
N ALA A 48 7.17 -18.61 -1.01
CA ALA A 48 8.45 -18.31 -1.63
C ALA A 48 9.50 -19.31 -1.09
N PRO A 49 10.36 -19.89 -1.95
CA PRO A 49 11.41 -20.81 -1.48
C PRO A 49 12.31 -20.06 -0.50
N SER A 50 12.55 -20.68 0.66
CA SER A 50 13.38 -20.12 1.73
C SER A 50 14.82 -19.96 1.23
N SER A 51 15.24 -18.73 0.95
CA SER A 51 16.64 -18.43 0.67
C SER A 51 17.42 -18.47 1.98
N LYS A 52 18.04 -19.60 2.25
CA LYS A 52 19.07 -19.71 3.29
C LYS A 52 20.32 -18.93 2.83
N ASN A 53 20.75 -18.01 3.68
CA ASN A 53 22.09 -17.40 3.78
C ASN A 53 22.41 -16.32 2.73
N THR A 54 22.49 -15.06 3.15
CA THR A 54 23.56 -14.10 2.78
C THR A 54 23.47 -12.91 3.73
N SER A 55 24.37 -12.91 4.71
CA SER A 55 24.74 -11.75 5.52
C SER A 55 25.71 -10.88 4.69
N ILE A 56 25.27 -9.73 4.19
CA ILE A 56 26.14 -8.64 3.70
C ILE A 56 25.52 -7.31 4.13
N GLU A 57 26.40 -6.40 4.55
CA GLU A 57 26.21 -5.19 5.34
C GLU A 57 25.26 -4.11 4.80
N MET A 58 24.84 -3.29 5.75
CA MET A 58 23.85 -2.21 5.74
C MET A 58 24.19 -1.06 4.78
N GLU A 59 23.16 -0.56 4.08
CA GLU A 59 23.06 0.87 3.76
C GLU A 59 21.76 1.40 4.41
N GLU A 60 21.96 2.46 5.19
CA GLU A 60 21.06 2.97 6.22
C GLU A 60 19.86 3.71 5.60
N THR A 61 18.68 3.10 5.66
CA THR A 61 17.40 3.84 5.70
C THR A 61 16.67 3.43 6.97
N THR A 62 16.66 4.36 7.93
CA THR A 62 16.08 4.25 9.27
C THR A 62 14.64 3.71 9.24
N SER A 63 14.50 2.40 9.36
CA SER A 63 13.27 1.73 9.80
C SER A 63 13.54 1.17 11.19
N ALA A 64 13.23 1.95 12.22
CA ALA A 64 13.30 1.49 13.60
C ALA A 64 12.39 0.27 13.80
N GLY A 65 13.00 -0.88 14.14
CA GLY A 65 12.31 -2.04 14.70
C GLY A 65 12.41 -3.34 13.90
N ASP A 66 13.62 -3.87 13.74
CA ASP A 66 13.81 -5.34 13.68
C ASP A 66 13.90 -5.86 15.11
N GLN A 67 12.77 -6.27 15.69
CA GLN A 67 12.72 -6.87 17.04
C GLN A 67 11.75 -8.07 17.13
N ASN A 68 11.28 -8.63 15.99
CA ASN A 68 10.75 -9.99 15.92
C ASN A 68 10.49 -10.40 14.45
N GLY A 69 10.87 -11.62 14.08
CA GLY A 69 10.91 -12.13 12.69
C GLY A 69 9.55 -12.29 11.99
N LEU A 70 8.88 -11.17 11.67
CA LEU A 70 7.80 -11.16 10.69
C LEU A 70 8.38 -11.08 9.29
N HIS A 71 8.18 -12.14 8.51
CA HIS A 71 8.55 -12.16 7.09
C HIS A 71 7.73 -11.10 6.34
N ARG A 72 8.36 -9.97 6.01
CA ARG A 72 7.78 -8.83 5.26
C ARG A 72 7.50 -9.19 3.80
N THR A 73 6.73 -10.24 3.53
CA THR A 73 6.35 -10.68 2.16
C THR A 73 4.86 -10.48 1.84
N LEU A 74 4.26 -9.40 2.34
CA LEU A 74 2.90 -9.06 1.94
C LEU A 74 2.88 -8.52 0.50
N LYS A 75 2.54 -9.40 -0.44
CA LYS A 75 2.29 -9.05 -1.84
C LYS A 75 1.18 -7.99 -1.95
N ASN A 76 1.27 -7.06 -2.91
CA ASN A 76 0.27 -5.99 -3.13
C ASN A 76 -1.19 -6.49 -3.16
N ARG A 77 -1.43 -7.72 -3.63
CA ARG A 77 -2.77 -8.32 -3.65
C ARG A 77 -3.35 -8.56 -2.24
N HIS A 78 -2.52 -8.96 -1.27
CA HIS A 78 -2.99 -9.14 0.11
C HIS A 78 -3.36 -7.79 0.74
N LEU A 79 -2.58 -6.75 0.45
CA LEU A 79 -2.92 -5.38 0.88
C LEU A 79 -4.26 -4.93 0.28
N GLN A 80 -4.50 -5.20 -1.01
CA GLN A 80 -5.79 -4.89 -1.65
C GLN A 80 -6.95 -5.69 -1.02
N MET A 81 -6.76 -6.96 -0.68
CA MET A 81 -7.80 -7.74 0.01
C MET A 81 -8.08 -7.21 1.42
N ILE A 82 -7.06 -6.76 2.15
CA ILE A 82 -7.25 -6.12 3.46
C ILE A 82 -8.01 -4.80 3.31
N ALA A 83 -7.67 -3.99 2.32
CA ALA A 83 -8.36 -2.73 2.05
C ALA A 83 -9.84 -2.95 1.69
N ILE A 84 -10.14 -3.93 0.83
CA ILE A 84 -11.52 -4.26 0.45
C ILE A 84 -12.29 -4.85 1.64
N GLY A 85 -11.67 -5.78 2.38
CA GLY A 85 -12.29 -6.43 3.53
C GLY A 85 -12.54 -5.49 4.71
N GLY A 86 -11.69 -4.47 4.89
CA GLY A 86 -11.89 -3.44 5.91
C GLY A 86 -12.90 -2.35 5.53
N SER A 87 -13.08 -2.08 4.23
CA SER A 87 -14.00 -1.04 3.75
C SER A 87 -15.43 -1.53 3.50
N ILE A 88 -15.63 -2.81 3.15
CA ILE A 88 -16.95 -3.39 2.94
C ILE A 88 -17.39 -4.12 4.21
N GLY A 89 -18.14 -3.41 5.07
CA GLY A 89 -18.71 -3.94 6.31
C GLY A 89 -20.22 -4.11 6.26
N THR A 90 -20.79 -4.76 7.28
CA THR A 90 -22.24 -4.92 7.46
C THR A 90 -22.96 -3.57 7.53
N GLY A 91 -22.31 -2.55 8.11
CA GLY A 91 -22.85 -1.19 8.21
C GLY A 91 -23.29 -0.58 6.88
N LEU A 92 -22.65 -0.97 5.77
CA LEU A 92 -23.07 -0.53 4.43
C LEU A 92 -24.47 -1.07 4.09
N PHE A 93 -24.76 -2.34 4.38
CA PHE A 93 -26.02 -2.99 4.06
C PHE A 93 -27.15 -2.58 5.02
N ILE A 94 -26.88 -2.54 6.33
CA ILE A 94 -27.88 -2.09 7.32
C ILE A 94 -28.20 -0.59 7.12
N GLY A 95 -27.18 0.24 6.93
CA GLY A 95 -27.35 1.68 6.75
C GLY A 95 -28.04 2.04 5.43
N SER A 96 -27.66 1.41 4.33
CA SER A 96 -28.29 1.68 3.02
C SER A 96 -29.75 1.22 2.96
N GLY A 97 -30.12 0.12 3.61
CA GLY A 97 -31.51 -0.34 3.69
C GLY A 97 -32.42 0.68 4.39
N LEU A 98 -31.97 1.23 5.53
CA LEU A 98 -32.70 2.27 6.27
C LEU A 98 -32.73 3.60 5.50
N ALA A 99 -31.61 4.00 4.88
CA ALA A 99 -31.54 5.22 4.09
C ALA A 99 -32.43 5.16 2.84
N LEU A 100 -32.56 4.00 2.22
CA LEU A 100 -33.42 3.79 1.05
C LEU A 100 -34.90 3.86 1.44
N ALA A 101 -35.28 3.23 2.56
CA ALA A 101 -36.65 3.24 3.06
C ALA A 101 -37.14 4.64 3.44
N ASN A 102 -36.26 5.46 4.03
CA ASN A 102 -36.63 6.80 4.52
C ASN A 102 -36.43 7.93 3.50
N GLY A 103 -35.36 7.88 2.68
CA GLY A 103 -34.95 8.99 1.80
C GLY A 103 -35.25 8.79 0.32
N GLY A 104 -35.65 7.58 -0.10
CA GLY A 104 -35.83 7.23 -1.50
C GLY A 104 -34.51 7.09 -2.28
N PRO A 105 -34.55 6.51 -3.49
CA PRO A 105 -33.34 6.11 -4.23
C PRO A 105 -32.49 7.29 -4.70
N ALA A 106 -33.09 8.43 -5.03
CA ALA A 106 -32.37 9.60 -5.52
C ALA A 106 -31.52 10.26 -4.43
N ALA A 107 -32.04 10.37 -3.20
CA ALA A 107 -31.30 10.95 -2.08
C ALA A 107 -30.12 10.06 -1.66
N LEU A 108 -30.27 8.74 -1.75
CA LEU A 108 -29.22 7.79 -1.43
C LEU A 108 -28.01 7.97 -2.37
N VAL A 109 -28.23 8.03 -3.69
CA VAL A 109 -27.15 8.22 -4.66
C VAL A 109 -26.40 9.54 -4.44
N ILE A 110 -27.13 10.65 -4.21
CA ILE A 110 -26.52 11.96 -3.94
C ILE A 110 -25.66 11.94 -2.67
N CYS A 111 -26.13 11.27 -1.62
CA CYS A 111 -25.41 11.19 -0.36
C CYS A 111 -24.13 10.37 -0.52
N PHE A 112 -24.20 9.22 -1.20
CA PHE A 112 -23.03 8.38 -1.48
C PHE A 112 -21.98 9.09 -2.34
N VAL A 113 -22.38 9.85 -3.36
CA VAL A 113 -21.43 10.63 -4.18
C VAL A 113 -20.79 11.74 -3.35
N THR A 114 -21.57 12.47 -2.57
CA THR A 114 -21.06 13.59 -1.75
C THR A 114 -20.04 13.09 -0.71
N ILE A 115 -20.37 12.03 0.01
CA ILE A 115 -19.49 11.43 1.02
C ILE A 115 -18.28 10.78 0.34
N GLY A 116 -18.47 10.11 -0.80
CA GLY A 116 -17.39 9.53 -1.59
C GLY A 116 -16.36 10.56 -2.05
N CYS A 117 -16.80 11.72 -2.54
CA CYS A 117 -15.91 12.83 -2.90
C CYS A 117 -15.12 13.36 -1.70
N MET A 118 -15.78 13.55 -0.54
CA MET A 118 -15.09 13.98 0.68
C MET A 118 -14.04 12.96 1.12
N LEU A 119 -14.39 11.67 1.13
CA LEU A 119 -13.49 10.61 1.55
C LEU A 119 -12.32 10.41 0.59
N PHE A 120 -12.54 10.57 -0.73
CA PHE A 120 -11.48 10.52 -1.73
C PHE A 120 -10.38 11.56 -1.46
N ASN A 121 -10.76 12.80 -1.16
CA ASN A 121 -9.80 13.86 -0.82
C ASN A 121 -8.98 13.52 0.44
N VAL A 122 -9.64 13.00 1.48
CA VAL A 122 -8.96 12.57 2.72
C VAL A 122 -8.01 11.41 2.46
N CYS A 123 -8.44 10.39 1.70
CA CYS A 123 -7.60 9.25 1.35
C CYS A 123 -6.38 9.67 0.53
N MET A 124 -6.53 10.60 -0.42
CA MET A 124 -5.40 11.11 -1.20
C MET A 124 -4.39 11.86 -0.32
N ALA A 125 -4.86 12.72 0.59
CA ALA A 125 -3.99 13.42 1.54
C ALA A 125 -3.25 12.46 2.48
N LEU A 126 -3.93 11.42 2.98
CA LEU A 126 -3.32 10.38 3.81
C LEU A 126 -2.34 9.50 3.03
N ALA A 127 -2.60 9.24 1.76
CA ALA A 127 -1.71 8.45 0.90
C ALA A 127 -0.38 9.16 0.68
N GLU A 128 -0.39 10.46 0.33
CA GLU A 128 0.82 11.28 0.23
C GLU A 128 1.60 11.27 1.54
N LEU A 129 0.91 11.42 2.67
CA LEU A 129 1.54 11.40 3.99
C LEU A 129 2.17 10.04 4.33
N SER A 130 1.51 8.94 3.97
CA SER A 130 1.97 7.57 4.23
C SER A 130 3.20 7.20 3.39
N VAL A 131 3.34 7.78 2.20
CA VAL A 131 4.52 7.57 1.33
C VAL A 131 5.73 8.34 1.87
N VAL A 132 5.52 9.57 2.37
CA VAL A 132 6.61 10.38 2.94
C VAL A 132 7.09 9.83 4.29
N PHE A 133 6.18 9.30 5.12
CA PHE A 133 6.51 8.78 6.45
C PHE A 133 6.01 7.35 6.62
N PRO A 134 6.80 6.33 6.20
CA PRO A 134 6.43 4.93 6.34
C PRO A 134 6.61 4.46 7.79
N VAL A 135 5.67 4.84 8.67
CA VAL A 135 5.63 4.40 10.06
C VAL A 135 4.72 3.18 10.21
N SER A 136 5.17 2.18 10.98
CA SER A 136 4.33 1.04 11.38
C SER A 136 3.31 1.51 12.42
N GLY A 137 2.23 2.17 11.97
CA GLY A 137 1.19 2.72 12.83
C GLY A 137 -0.06 3.14 12.04
N SER A 138 -1.22 3.13 12.71
CA SER A 138 -2.49 3.62 12.13
C SER A 138 -2.47 5.15 11.96
N PHE A 139 -3.55 5.73 11.41
CA PHE A 139 -3.73 7.19 11.31
C PHE A 139 -3.49 7.92 12.65
N ALA A 140 -3.73 7.25 13.79
CA ALA A 140 -3.42 7.79 15.12
C ALA A 140 -1.92 8.10 15.34
N ALA A 141 -1.01 7.31 14.75
CA ALA A 141 0.44 7.54 14.81
C ALA A 141 0.88 8.73 13.94
N HIS A 142 0.15 8.99 12.85
CA HIS A 142 0.35 10.19 12.04
C HIS A 142 -0.13 11.42 12.81
N SER A 143 -1.32 11.34 13.43
CA SER A 143 -1.89 12.43 14.22
C SER A 143 -1.06 12.80 15.45
N SER A 144 -0.49 11.83 16.18
CA SER A 144 0.37 12.11 17.35
C SER A 144 1.68 12.81 16.98
N ARG A 145 2.13 12.69 15.71
CA ARG A 145 3.36 13.32 15.23
C ARG A 145 3.13 14.70 14.62
N PHE A 146 2.00 14.95 13.95
CA PHE A 146 1.71 16.24 13.29
C PHE A 146 0.85 17.21 14.11
N LEU A 147 0.03 16.71 15.03
CA LEU A 147 -0.84 17.56 15.85
C LEU A 147 -0.24 17.71 17.25
N ASP A 148 -0.42 16.67 18.08
CA ASP A 148 0.07 16.62 19.46
C ASP A 148 -0.08 15.19 20.02
N PRO A 149 0.80 14.73 20.93
CA PRO A 149 0.65 13.44 21.61
C PRO A 149 -0.71 13.26 22.31
N ALA A 150 -1.31 14.32 22.87
CA ALA A 150 -2.63 14.27 23.49
C ALA A 150 -3.75 13.97 22.48
N TRP A 151 -3.61 14.46 21.25
CA TRP A 151 -4.57 14.16 20.17
C TRP A 151 -4.50 12.69 19.74
N GLY A 152 -3.29 12.14 19.69
CA GLY A 152 -3.09 10.70 19.47
C GLY A 152 -3.73 9.83 20.55
N PHE A 153 -3.59 10.23 21.83
CA PHE A 153 -4.23 9.56 22.97
C PHE A 153 -5.77 9.63 22.90
N ALA A 154 -6.32 10.81 22.62
CA ALA A 154 -7.76 11.00 22.48
C ALA A 154 -8.36 10.15 21.35
N MET A 155 -7.69 10.09 20.19
CA MET A 155 -8.08 9.22 19.08
C MET A 155 -8.01 7.74 19.49
N GLY A 156 -6.95 7.31 20.18
CA GLY A 156 -6.84 5.93 20.68
C GLY A 156 -8.01 5.54 21.59
N TRP A 157 -8.41 6.42 22.50
CA TRP A 157 -9.54 6.19 23.39
C TRP A 157 -10.89 6.22 22.66
N ASN A 158 -11.09 7.15 21.72
CA ASN A 158 -12.32 7.24 20.92
C ASN A 158 -12.55 5.98 20.08
N TYR A 159 -11.52 5.52 19.36
CA TYR A 159 -11.60 4.29 18.56
C TYR A 159 -11.69 3.03 19.44
N GLY A 160 -11.00 3.00 20.59
CA GLY A 160 -11.09 1.91 21.55
C GLY A 160 -12.49 1.77 22.15
N LEU A 161 -13.10 2.87 22.59
CA LEU A 161 -14.47 2.89 23.08
C LEU A 161 -15.48 2.62 21.96
N GLY A 162 -15.25 3.10 20.74
CA GLY A 162 -16.06 2.78 19.57
C GLY A 162 -16.08 1.28 19.28
N GLY A 163 -14.91 0.63 19.34
CA GLY A 163 -14.80 -0.83 19.22
C GLY A 163 -15.50 -1.56 20.37
N LEU A 164 -15.33 -1.09 21.61
CA LEU A 164 -15.94 -1.70 22.80
C LEU A 164 -17.47 -1.58 22.81
N THR A 165 -18.01 -0.41 22.43
CA THR A 165 -19.46 -0.15 22.34
C THR A 165 -20.14 -0.84 21.16
N THR A 166 -19.37 -1.28 20.17
CA THR A 166 -19.84 -2.16 19.09
C THR A 166 -19.77 -3.63 19.49
N MET A 167 -19.01 -3.98 20.55
CA MET A 167 -18.97 -5.30 21.19
C MET A 167 -19.85 -5.46 22.47
N PRO A 168 -21.16 -5.12 22.46
CA PRO A 168 -22.09 -5.61 23.46
C PRO A 168 -23.07 -6.60 22.83
N LEU A 169 -22.56 -7.66 22.18
CA LEU A 169 -23.31 -8.87 21.81
C LEU A 169 -22.38 -10.00 21.37
#